data_AF-A0A962IY84-F1
#
_entry.id   AF-A0A962IY84-F1
#
_cell.length_a   1.000
_cell.length_b   1.000
_cell.length_c   1.000
_cell.angle_alpha   90.00
_cell.angle_beta   90.00
_cell.angle_gamma   90.00
#
_symmetry.space_group_name_H-M   'P 1'
#
loop_
_entity.id
_entity.type
_entity.pdbx_description
1 polymer ?
#
loop_
_entity_poly.entity_id
_entity_poly.type
_entity_poly.pdbx_seq_one_letter_code
_entity_poly.pdbx_strand_id
1 'polypeptide(L)'
;MVEKKLGGAGLRGQSAGETALCTVGKEGSGLTYRGYGIDDLAANAKFEEVAYMLLYGELPTQAELDAYVAKLTSLRGLPDELKTVLELIPKDTHPMDVMRTGCSMLGNLEPETSFDQQQEAADRLLAALPAIICYWYRYSHDGVRVDTNTGEDSIGGHFLKMLTGETPSEMHRAVMNCSLI
;
A
#
# COMPACT_ATOMS: atom_id res chain seq x y z
N MET A 1 -22.22 12.46 43.48
CA MET A 1 -21.23 12.57 42.38
C MET A 1 -20.78 11.16 42.04
N VAL A 2 -20.94 10.74 40.80
CA VAL A 2 -20.47 9.41 40.36
C VAL A 2 -18.97 9.53 40.09
N GLU A 3 -18.15 8.81 40.86
CA GLU A 3 -16.71 8.70 40.59
C GLU A 3 -16.50 8.13 39.19
N LYS A 4 -15.87 8.93 38.31
CA LYS A 4 -15.46 8.47 36.98
C LYS A 4 -14.33 7.47 37.17
N LYS A 5 -14.62 6.16 37.03
CA LYS A 5 -13.60 5.11 37.01
C LYS A 5 -12.51 5.50 36.00
N LEU A 6 -11.26 5.58 36.45
CA LEU A 6 -10.08 5.60 35.59
C LEU A 6 -9.99 4.25 34.88
N GLY A 7 -10.72 4.10 33.78
CA GLY A 7 -10.73 2.89 32.97
C GLY A 7 -9.83 3.08 31.76
N GLY A 8 -8.60 2.57 31.81
CA GLY A 8 -7.66 2.54 30.66
C GLY A 8 -8.10 1.63 29.50
N ALA A 9 -9.40 1.37 29.35
CA ALA A 9 -9.95 0.55 28.28
C ALA A 9 -9.63 1.19 26.92
N GLY A 10 -9.11 0.38 25.99
CA GLY A 10 -8.69 0.85 24.66
C GLY A 10 -7.45 1.76 24.66
N LEU A 11 -6.59 1.68 25.69
CA LEU A 11 -5.31 2.40 25.81
C LEU A 11 -5.41 3.93 25.68
N ARG A 12 -6.56 4.52 26.03
CA ARG A 12 -6.78 5.97 25.92
C ARG A 12 -5.80 6.76 26.78
N GLY A 13 -5.00 7.61 26.14
CA GLY A 13 -4.00 8.47 26.80
C GLY A 13 -2.78 7.72 27.34
N GLN A 14 -2.61 6.43 27.02
CA GLN A 14 -1.46 5.63 27.45
C GLN A 14 -0.47 5.52 26.30
N SER A 15 0.79 5.92 26.53
CA SER A 15 1.85 5.75 25.54
C SER A 15 2.23 4.27 25.44
N ALA A 16 2.16 3.70 24.24
CA ALA A 16 2.52 2.31 23.95
C ALA A 16 3.94 2.16 23.36
N GLY A 17 4.61 3.28 23.06
CA GLY A 17 5.93 3.29 22.44
C GLY A 17 6.33 4.68 21.95
N GLU A 18 7.44 4.74 21.23
CA GLU A 18 7.96 5.95 20.61
C GLU A 18 7.90 5.82 19.09
N THR A 19 7.71 6.94 18.38
CA THR A 19 7.66 6.94 16.91
C THR A 19 8.25 8.22 16.34
N ALA A 20 8.96 8.07 15.22
CA ALA A 20 9.44 9.16 14.38
C ALA A 20 8.66 9.27 13.06
N LEU A 21 7.62 8.45 12.85
CA LEU A 21 6.92 8.34 11.56
C LEU A 21 5.94 9.49 11.33
N CYS A 22 5.10 9.82 12.31
CA CYS A 22 4.09 10.84 12.13
C CYS A 22 3.70 11.56 13.42
N THR A 23 3.05 12.72 13.29
CA THR A 23 2.36 13.39 14.39
C THR A 23 0.95 13.78 13.97
N VAL A 24 0.00 13.74 14.91
CA VAL A 24 -1.41 14.07 14.67
C VAL A 24 -1.86 15.12 15.68
N GLY A 25 -2.53 16.17 15.22
CA GLY A 25 -3.13 17.19 16.07
C GLY A 25 -2.14 18.06 16.86
N LYS A 26 -0.90 18.21 16.37
CA LYS A 26 0.06 19.19 16.90
C LYS A 26 -0.18 20.56 16.26
N GLU A 27 0.20 21.63 16.94
CA GLU A 27 0.06 23.00 16.42
C GLU A 27 0.79 23.16 15.07
N GLY A 28 0.16 23.81 14.09
CA GLY A 28 0.70 24.07 12.75
C GLY A 28 0.10 23.19 11.65
N SER A 29 0.28 21.86 11.71
CA SER A 29 -0.24 20.91 10.73
C SER A 29 -1.04 19.80 11.42
N GLY A 30 -2.24 19.53 10.91
CA GLY A 30 -3.14 18.51 11.48
C GLY A 30 -2.56 17.10 11.45
N LEU A 31 -1.75 16.78 10.44
CA LEU A 31 -1.03 15.52 10.27
C LEU A 31 0.30 15.76 9.56
N THR A 32 1.39 15.22 10.11
CA THR A 32 2.71 15.24 9.46
C THR A 32 3.30 13.84 9.33
N TYR A 33 4.00 13.59 8.22
CA TYR A 33 4.85 12.40 8.03
C TYR A 33 6.31 12.83 8.01
N ARG A 34 7.11 12.28 8.94
CA ARG A 34 8.52 12.67 9.18
C ARG A 34 8.77 14.18 9.22
N GLY A 35 7.77 14.95 9.69
CA GLY A 35 7.84 16.42 9.79
C GLY A 35 7.24 17.19 8.62
N TYR A 36 6.96 16.55 7.49
CA TYR A 36 6.30 17.17 6.34
C TYR A 36 4.78 17.16 6.51
N GLY A 37 4.10 18.26 6.22
CA GLY A 37 2.64 18.36 6.30
C GLY A 37 1.97 17.49 5.24
N ILE A 38 0.90 16.77 5.62
CA ILE A 38 0.21 15.87 4.68
C ILE A 38 -0.34 16.62 3.46
N ASP A 39 -0.85 17.84 3.63
CA ASP A 39 -1.39 18.65 2.55
C ASP A 39 -0.30 19.02 1.51
N ASP A 40 0.93 19.22 1.97
CA ASP A 40 2.08 19.52 1.11
C ASP A 40 2.53 18.28 0.34
N LEU A 41 2.63 17.14 1.03
CA LEU A 41 2.94 15.85 0.38
C LEU A 41 1.88 15.48 -0.66
N ALA A 42 0.60 15.59 -0.32
CA ALA A 42 -0.50 15.25 -1.22
C ALA A 42 -0.58 16.17 -2.45
N ALA A 43 -0.10 17.42 -2.35
CA ALA A 43 -0.08 18.38 -3.44
C ALA A 43 1.16 18.26 -4.34
N ASN A 44 2.32 17.90 -3.76
CA ASN A 44 3.62 18.06 -4.42
C ASN A 44 4.43 16.77 -4.58
N ALA A 45 4.06 15.66 -3.92
CA ALA A 45 4.80 14.41 -3.97
C ALA A 45 4.02 13.30 -4.67
N LYS A 46 4.77 12.30 -5.17
CA LYS A 46 4.23 11.01 -5.57
C LYS A 46 4.11 10.08 -4.36
N PHE A 47 3.17 9.15 -4.41
CA PHE A 47 3.02 8.12 -3.39
C PHE A 47 4.32 7.33 -3.20
N GLU A 48 5.07 7.06 -4.27
CA GLU A 48 6.36 6.37 -4.20
C GLU A 48 7.41 7.16 -3.40
N GLU A 49 7.41 8.49 -3.48
CA GLU A 49 8.30 9.34 -2.66
C GLU A 49 7.92 9.28 -1.18
N VAL A 50 6.62 9.31 -0.89
CA VAL A 50 6.09 9.22 0.49
C VAL A 50 6.36 7.83 1.07
N ALA A 51 6.12 6.76 0.31
CA ALA A 51 6.42 5.39 0.70
C ALA A 51 7.91 5.20 0.95
N TYR A 52 8.77 5.72 0.06
CA TYR A 52 10.22 5.70 0.23
C TYR A 52 10.61 6.42 1.52
N MET A 53 10.12 7.64 1.74
CA MET A 53 10.40 8.38 2.96
C MET A 53 9.98 7.63 4.21
N LEU A 54 8.79 7.03 4.24
CA LEU A 54 8.31 6.28 5.40
C LEU A 54 9.17 5.04 5.68
N LEU A 55 9.58 4.30 4.65
CA LEU A 55 10.36 3.06 4.80
C LEU A 55 11.88 3.28 4.99
N TYR A 56 12.44 4.29 4.33
CA TYR A 56 13.88 4.53 4.24
C TYR A 56 14.37 5.74 5.05
N GLY A 57 13.46 6.61 5.50
CA GLY A 57 13.78 7.66 6.47
C GLY A 57 13.74 9.09 5.94
N GLU A 58 13.98 9.28 4.64
CA GLU A 58 14.15 10.59 4.00
C GLU A 58 13.49 10.60 2.61
N LEU A 59 13.12 11.77 2.10
CA LEU A 59 12.64 11.89 0.72
C LEU A 59 13.76 11.49 -0.26
N PRO A 60 13.44 10.73 -1.32
CA PRO A 60 14.45 10.28 -2.27
C PRO A 60 14.94 11.45 -3.13
N THR A 61 16.20 11.38 -3.55
CA THR A 61 16.67 12.11 -4.74
C THR A 61 16.00 11.55 -6.00
N GLN A 62 16.05 12.29 -7.12
CA GLN A 62 15.45 11.80 -8.37
C GLN A 62 16.02 10.44 -8.82
N ALA A 63 17.33 10.22 -8.66
CA ALA A 63 17.96 8.96 -9.05
C ALA A 63 17.50 7.78 -8.16
N GLU A 64 17.32 8.02 -6.86
CA GLU A 64 16.77 7.02 -5.93
C GLU A 64 15.30 6.74 -6.23
N LEU A 65 14.51 7.77 -6.55
CA LEU A 65 13.12 7.63 -6.93
C LEU A 65 12.97 6.80 -8.21
N ASP A 66 13.77 7.09 -9.25
CA ASP A 66 13.74 6.35 -10.50
C ASP A 66 14.09 4.86 -10.28
N ALA A 67 15.10 4.59 -9.45
CA ALA A 67 15.49 3.24 -9.07
C ALA A 67 14.39 2.53 -8.25
N TYR A 68 13.74 3.26 -7.34
CA TYR A 68 12.68 2.72 -6.49
C TYR A 68 11.41 2.40 -7.29
N VAL A 69 11.01 3.28 -8.20
CA VAL A 69 9.90 3.04 -9.14
C VAL A 69 10.18 1.82 -10.02
N ALA A 70 11.40 1.69 -10.55
CA ALA A 70 11.80 0.52 -11.33
C ALA A 70 11.76 -0.77 -10.49
N LYS A 71 12.26 -0.72 -9.25
CA LYS A 71 12.20 -1.84 -8.29
C LYS A 71 10.75 -2.26 -8.07
N LEU A 72 9.89 -1.34 -7.61
CA LEU A 72 8.47 -1.62 -7.34
C LEU A 72 7.76 -2.16 -8.59
N THR A 73 8.05 -1.62 -9.77
CA THR A 73 7.46 -2.09 -11.04
C THR A 73 7.82 -3.55 -11.31
N SER A 74 9.08 -3.96 -11.06
CA SER A 74 9.51 -5.36 -11.23
C SER A 74 8.88 -6.32 -10.22
N LEU A 75 8.43 -5.81 -9.07
CA LEU A 75 7.79 -6.57 -7.99
C LEU A 75 6.26 -6.65 -8.10
N ARG A 76 5.62 -6.24 -9.21
CA ARG A 76 4.14 -6.28 -9.35
C ARG A 76 3.59 -7.66 -9.72
N GLY A 77 4.43 -8.55 -10.25
CA GLY A 77 4.02 -9.88 -10.67
C GLY A 77 3.48 -10.74 -9.53
N LEU A 78 2.43 -11.52 -9.77
CA LEU A 78 1.92 -12.51 -8.83
C LEU A 78 2.44 -13.91 -9.19
N PRO A 79 2.90 -14.71 -8.21
CA PRO A 79 3.17 -16.13 -8.42
C PRO A 79 1.92 -16.87 -8.92
N ASP A 80 2.10 -17.91 -9.74
CA ASP A 80 0.98 -18.64 -10.32
C ASP A 80 0.19 -19.45 -9.28
N GLU A 81 0.86 -19.91 -8.23
CA GLU A 81 0.23 -20.53 -7.06
C GLU A 81 -0.69 -19.53 -6.33
N LEU A 82 -0.24 -18.27 -6.19
CA LEU A 82 -1.06 -17.22 -5.58
C LEU A 82 -2.27 -16.90 -6.46
N LYS A 83 -2.09 -16.78 -7.78
CA LYS A 83 -3.22 -16.59 -8.71
C LYS A 83 -4.25 -17.71 -8.57
N THR A 84 -3.79 -18.96 -8.53
CA THR A 84 -4.66 -20.13 -8.35
C THR A 84 -5.45 -20.03 -7.04
N VAL A 85 -4.81 -19.64 -5.93
CA VAL A 85 -5.50 -19.42 -4.65
C VAL A 85 -6.55 -18.32 -4.77
N LEU A 86 -6.22 -17.19 -5.42
CA LEU A 86 -7.18 -16.09 -5.63
C LEU A 86 -8.38 -16.54 -6.48
N GLU A 87 -8.18 -17.37 -7.50
CA GLU A 87 -9.26 -17.93 -8.33
C GLU A 87 -10.21 -18.85 -7.57
N LEU A 88 -9.76 -19.45 -6.46
CA LEU A 88 -10.58 -20.31 -5.60
C LEU A 88 -11.41 -19.52 -4.57
N ILE A 89 -11.15 -18.23 -4.37
CA ILE A 89 -11.88 -17.40 -3.40
C ILE A 89 -13.25 -17.02 -4.01
N PRO A 90 -14.37 -17.33 -3.34
CA PRO A 90 -15.71 -17.02 -3.84
C PRO A 90 -15.91 -15.53 -4.14
N LYS A 91 -16.71 -15.24 -5.18
CA LYS A 91 -17.04 -13.87 -5.63
C LYS A 91 -17.65 -12.98 -4.53
N ASP A 92 -18.45 -13.57 -3.65
CA ASP A 92 -19.14 -12.91 -2.55
C ASP A 92 -18.29 -12.74 -1.28
N THR A 93 -17.03 -13.19 -1.32
CA THR A 93 -16.08 -13.00 -0.21
C THR A 93 -15.83 -11.51 0.02
N HIS A 94 -15.78 -11.10 1.29
CA HIS A 94 -15.44 -9.73 1.64
C HIS A 94 -14.03 -9.39 1.12
N PRO A 95 -13.81 -8.29 0.38
CA PRO A 95 -12.51 -7.95 -0.22
C PRO A 95 -11.33 -7.93 0.78
N MET A 96 -11.56 -7.56 2.03
CA MET A 96 -10.52 -7.61 3.06
C MET A 96 -10.08 -9.04 3.42
N ASP A 97 -10.96 -10.04 3.32
CA ASP A 97 -10.60 -11.45 3.52
C ASP A 97 -9.73 -11.96 2.37
N VAL A 98 -9.96 -11.46 1.15
CA VAL A 98 -9.12 -11.72 -0.03
C VAL A 98 -7.73 -11.14 0.20
N MET A 99 -7.63 -9.87 0.61
CA MET A 99 -6.35 -9.22 0.90
C MET A 99 -5.57 -9.92 2.00
N ARG A 100 -6.24 -10.30 3.10
CA ARG A 100 -5.65 -11.10 4.18
C ARG A 100 -5.10 -12.43 3.65
N THR A 101 -5.89 -13.14 2.85
CA THR A 101 -5.52 -14.46 2.33
C THR A 101 -4.37 -14.36 1.33
N GLY A 102 -4.42 -13.38 0.41
CA GLY A 102 -3.38 -13.15 -0.58
C GLY A 102 -2.05 -12.79 0.06
N CYS A 103 -2.05 -11.88 1.05
CA CYS A 103 -0.85 -11.54 1.82
C CYS A 103 -0.30 -12.77 2.57
N SER A 104 -1.16 -13.52 3.26
CA SER A 104 -0.75 -14.73 3.98
C SER A 104 -0.17 -15.80 3.05
N MET A 105 -0.76 -16.01 1.88
CA MET A 105 -0.27 -16.98 0.90
C MET A 105 1.07 -16.52 0.30
N LEU A 106 1.22 -15.22 0.02
CA LEU A 106 2.48 -14.67 -0.45
C LEU A 106 3.62 -14.90 0.56
N GLY A 107 3.36 -14.76 1.86
CA GLY A 107 4.34 -15.08 2.91
C GLY A 107 4.76 -16.56 2.98
N ASN A 108 3.93 -17.50 2.50
CA ASN A 108 4.33 -18.91 2.37
C ASN A 108 5.22 -19.15 1.14
N LEU A 109 5.00 -18.40 0.05
CA LEU A 109 5.71 -18.54 -1.21
C LEU A 109 7.04 -17.78 -1.22
N GLU A 110 7.06 -16.61 -0.60
CA GLU A 110 8.18 -15.68 -0.54
C GLU A 110 8.45 -15.31 0.94
N PRO A 111 8.95 -16.26 1.75
CA PRO A 111 9.10 -16.06 3.18
C PRO A 111 10.19 -15.04 3.53
N GLU A 112 9.89 -14.15 4.47
CA GLU A 112 10.89 -13.37 5.20
C GLU A 112 11.61 -14.29 6.20
N THR A 113 12.87 -14.58 5.95
CA THR A 113 13.69 -15.50 6.77
C THR A 113 14.61 -14.80 7.76
N SER A 114 14.83 -13.49 7.58
CA SER A 114 15.59 -12.61 8.48
C SER A 114 15.03 -11.19 8.40
N PHE A 115 15.16 -10.41 9.47
CA PHE A 115 14.79 -8.99 9.47
C PHE A 115 15.64 -8.13 8.54
N ASP A 116 16.76 -8.64 8.02
CA ASP A 116 17.51 -7.97 6.96
C ASP A 116 16.68 -7.85 5.66
N GLN A 117 15.63 -8.66 5.51
CA GLN A 117 14.74 -8.69 4.35
C GLN A 117 13.47 -7.84 4.53
N GLN A 118 13.28 -7.19 5.69
CA GLN A 118 12.02 -6.51 6.02
C GLN A 118 11.67 -5.39 5.02
N GLN A 119 12.66 -4.63 4.52
CA GLN A 119 12.43 -3.60 3.50
C GLN A 119 12.02 -4.22 2.16
N GLU A 120 12.67 -5.33 1.76
CA GLU A 120 12.32 -6.05 0.54
C GLU A 120 10.91 -6.63 0.62
N ALA A 121 10.53 -7.20 1.77
CA ALA A 121 9.18 -7.69 2.02
C ALA A 121 8.14 -6.56 2.01
N ALA A 122 8.45 -5.39 2.60
CA ALA A 122 7.57 -4.23 2.57
C ALA A 122 7.34 -3.69 1.15
N ASP A 123 8.42 -3.53 0.37
CA ASP A 123 8.35 -3.12 -1.04
C ASP A 123 7.57 -4.12 -1.88
N ARG A 124 7.81 -5.41 -1.64
CA ARG A 124 7.11 -6.50 -2.31
C ARG A 124 5.61 -6.44 -2.06
N LEU A 125 5.20 -6.23 -0.80
CA LEU A 125 3.78 -6.08 -0.46
C LEU A 125 3.18 -4.83 -1.09
N LEU A 126 3.84 -3.67 -1.00
CA LEU A 126 3.39 -2.43 -1.65
C LEU A 126 3.13 -2.61 -3.15
N ALA A 127 4.04 -3.31 -3.84
CA ALA A 127 3.93 -3.57 -5.27
C ALA A 127 2.86 -4.62 -5.61
N ALA A 128 2.68 -5.66 -4.78
CA ALA A 128 1.80 -6.79 -5.08
C ALA A 128 0.33 -6.59 -4.67
N LEU A 129 0.07 -5.82 -3.61
CA LEU A 129 -1.27 -5.64 -3.05
C LEU A 129 -2.32 -5.12 -4.06
N PRO A 130 -2.01 -4.14 -4.94
CA PRO A 130 -2.93 -3.76 -6.02
C PRO A 130 -3.29 -4.92 -6.94
N ALA A 131 -2.30 -5.73 -7.31
CA ALA A 131 -2.52 -6.88 -8.17
C ALA A 131 -3.33 -7.97 -7.47
N ILE A 132 -3.11 -8.23 -6.18
CA ILE A 132 -3.86 -9.22 -5.40
C ILE A 132 -5.37 -8.93 -5.46
N ILE A 133 -5.77 -7.69 -5.15
CA ILE A 133 -7.20 -7.34 -5.13
C ILE A 133 -7.79 -7.28 -6.54
N CYS A 134 -7.11 -6.64 -7.48
CA CYS A 134 -7.63 -6.46 -8.84
C CYS A 134 -7.71 -7.79 -9.59
N TYR A 135 -6.73 -8.69 -9.41
CA TYR A 135 -6.74 -10.00 -10.05
C TYR A 135 -7.95 -10.83 -9.59
N TRP A 136 -8.15 -10.96 -8.28
CA TRP A 136 -9.31 -11.66 -7.73
C TRP A 136 -10.62 -11.02 -8.21
N TYR A 137 -10.74 -9.69 -8.13
CA TYR A 137 -11.99 -9.01 -8.48
C TYR A 137 -12.35 -9.24 -9.96
N ARG A 138 -11.41 -8.97 -10.88
CA ARG A 138 -11.61 -9.15 -12.33
C ARG A 138 -11.88 -10.59 -12.70
N TYR A 139 -11.23 -11.56 -12.05
CA TYR A 139 -11.48 -12.97 -12.30
C TYR A 139 -12.88 -13.39 -11.81
N SER A 140 -13.21 -13.11 -10.55
CA SER A 140 -14.44 -13.56 -9.92
C SER A 140 -15.69 -12.81 -10.41
N HIS A 141 -15.56 -11.55 -10.81
CA HIS A 141 -16.68 -10.72 -11.25
C HIS A 141 -16.88 -10.70 -12.75
N ASP A 142 -15.77 -10.66 -13.52
CA ASP A 142 -15.81 -10.46 -14.97
C ASP A 142 -15.34 -11.70 -15.76
N GLY A 143 -14.78 -12.72 -15.09
CA GLY A 143 -14.23 -13.91 -15.75
C GLY A 143 -12.90 -13.65 -16.46
N VAL A 144 -12.18 -12.58 -16.11
CA VAL A 144 -10.96 -12.15 -16.80
C VAL A 144 -9.73 -12.40 -15.92
N ARG A 145 -8.76 -13.15 -16.44
CA ARG A 145 -7.40 -13.20 -15.89
C ARG A 145 -6.62 -12.00 -16.40
N VAL A 146 -6.31 -11.05 -15.53
CA VAL A 146 -5.60 -9.81 -15.90
C VAL A 146 -4.08 -9.99 -15.82
N ASP A 147 -3.37 -9.32 -16.73
CA ASP A 147 -1.91 -9.17 -16.66
C ASP A 147 -1.56 -8.14 -15.56
N THR A 148 -0.54 -8.46 -14.77
CA THR A 148 0.00 -7.60 -13.73
C THR A 148 0.99 -6.57 -14.28
N ASN A 149 1.46 -6.73 -15.52
CA ASN A 149 2.28 -5.72 -16.18
C ASN A 149 1.41 -4.70 -16.92
N THR A 150 1.16 -3.57 -16.28
CA THR A 150 0.29 -2.52 -16.85
C THR A 150 1.03 -1.46 -17.65
N GLY A 151 2.36 -1.39 -17.55
CA GLY A 151 3.18 -0.31 -18.12
C GLY A 151 3.00 1.06 -17.46
N GLU A 152 2.25 1.15 -16.36
CA GLU A 152 2.12 2.40 -15.58
C GLU A 152 3.35 2.59 -14.69
N ASP A 153 3.79 3.82 -14.50
CA ASP A 153 4.97 4.17 -13.70
C ASP A 153 4.68 4.39 -12.21
N SER A 154 3.40 4.39 -11.82
CA SER A 154 2.96 4.57 -10.43
C SER A 154 2.05 3.43 -9.94
N ILE A 155 2.03 3.19 -8.64
CA ILE A 155 1.13 2.25 -7.96
C ILE A 155 -0.33 2.66 -8.18
N GLY A 156 -0.64 3.96 -8.07
CA GLY A 156 -2.00 4.47 -8.29
C GLY A 156 -2.48 4.24 -9.73
N GLY A 157 -1.66 4.55 -10.73
CA GLY A 157 -1.97 4.28 -12.13
C GLY A 157 -2.09 2.78 -12.41
N HIS A 158 -1.16 1.99 -11.86
CA HIS A 158 -1.18 0.53 -11.97
C HIS A 158 -2.47 -0.09 -11.43
N PHE A 159 -2.88 0.30 -10.22
CA PHE A 159 -4.15 -0.13 -9.61
C PHE A 159 -5.35 0.16 -10.51
N LEU A 160 -5.48 1.42 -10.97
CA LEU A 160 -6.61 1.85 -11.81
C LEU A 160 -6.66 1.06 -13.12
N LYS A 161 -5.52 0.90 -13.79
CA LYS A 161 -5.46 0.16 -15.06
C LYS A 161 -5.78 -1.32 -14.90
N MET A 162 -5.36 -1.97 -13.81
CA MET A 162 -5.77 -3.35 -13.54
C MET A 162 -7.27 -3.45 -13.26
N LEU A 163 -7.82 -2.51 -12.48
CA LEU A 163 -9.22 -2.50 -12.10
C LEU A 163 -10.15 -2.29 -13.31
N THR A 164 -9.81 -1.38 -14.23
CA THR A 164 -10.69 -1.03 -15.36
C THR A 164 -10.30 -1.74 -16.66
N GLY A 165 -9.04 -2.11 -16.84
CA GLY A 165 -8.48 -2.57 -18.13
C GLY A 165 -8.15 -1.42 -19.10
N GLU A 166 -8.39 -0.17 -18.72
CA GLU A 166 -8.18 1.02 -19.55
C GLU A 166 -7.03 1.88 -19.00
N THR A 167 -6.33 2.60 -19.88
CA THR A 167 -5.31 3.57 -19.45
C THR A 167 -5.99 4.71 -18.68
N PRO A 168 -5.63 4.95 -17.41
CA PRO A 168 -6.29 5.98 -16.61
C PRO A 168 -5.96 7.39 -17.12
N SER A 169 -6.92 8.30 -16.96
CA SER A 169 -6.69 9.72 -17.23
C SER A 169 -5.69 10.31 -16.24
N GLU A 170 -5.05 11.42 -16.61
CA GLU A 170 -4.13 12.15 -15.72
C GLU A 170 -4.82 12.56 -14.41
N MET A 171 -6.08 13.01 -14.49
CA MET A 171 -6.87 13.37 -13.30
C MET A 171 -7.08 12.16 -12.37
N HIS A 172 -7.42 10.98 -12.89
CA HIS A 172 -7.60 9.80 -12.05
C HIS A 172 -6.27 9.35 -11.42
N ARG A 173 -5.15 9.42 -12.15
CA ARG A 173 -3.82 9.16 -11.58
C ARG A 173 -3.49 10.13 -10.45
N ALA A 174 -3.71 11.43 -10.65
CA ALA A 174 -3.43 12.46 -9.65
C ALA A 174 -4.29 12.27 -8.39
N VAL A 175 -5.58 12.01 -8.54
CA VAL A 175 -6.48 11.75 -7.40
C VAL A 175 -6.09 10.47 -6.67
N MET A 176 -5.73 9.41 -7.39
CA MET A 176 -5.32 8.17 -6.75
C MET A 176 -3.98 8.33 -6.01
N ASN A 177 -3.02 9.04 -6.60
CA ASN A 177 -1.77 9.41 -5.93
C ASN A 177 -2.03 10.17 -4.62
N CYS A 178 -2.85 11.22 -4.71
CA CYS A 178 -3.23 12.05 -3.55
C CYS A 178 -3.93 11.23 -2.45
N SER A 179 -4.81 10.30 -2.82
CA SER A 179 -5.53 9.46 -1.85
C SER A 179 -4.67 8.35 -1.23
N LEU A 180 -3.58 7.93 -1.87
CA LEU A 180 -2.65 6.94 -1.31
C LEU A 180 -1.66 7.56 -0.32
N ILE A 181 -1.42 8.87 -0.44
CA ILE A 181 -0.62 9.68 0.49
C ILE A 181 -1.46 9.94 1.76
#